data_AF-A0A5E4NA83-F1
#
_entry.id   AF-A0A5E4NA83-F1
#
_cell.length_a   1.000
_cell.length_b   1.000
_cell.length_c   1.000
_cell.angle_alpha   90.00
_cell.angle_beta   90.00
_cell.angle_gamma   90.00
#
_symmetry.space_group_name_H-M   'P 1'
#
loop_
_entity.id
_entity.type
_entity.pdbx_description
1 polymer ?
#
loop_
_entity_poly.entity_id
_entity_poly.type
_entity_poly.pdbx_seq_one_letter_code
_entity_poly.pdbx_strand_id
1 'polypeptide(L)'
;MDDEMLIEEIRQYQELYDMMHKKYSDNIHKDNIWRKLDSELKTTGPTCKNRWISLHDQLRKAITINITKSGKAAEPKKKWKYEESMSFVIPFFKERETHANIAEPDSLSDEL
;
A
#
# COMPACT_ATOMS: atom_id res chain seq x y z
N MET A 1 -15.75 -1.27 -1.14
CA MET A 1 -14.63 -0.55 -0.50
C MET A 1 -14.09 0.42 -1.53
N ASP A 2 -14.13 1.70 -1.21
CA ASP A 2 -13.74 2.77 -2.11
C ASP A 2 -12.22 2.95 -2.06
N ASP A 3 -11.53 2.40 -3.07
CA ASP A 3 -10.07 2.43 -3.14
C ASP A 3 -9.53 3.85 -3.14
N GLU A 4 -10.20 4.77 -3.82
CA GLU A 4 -9.81 6.18 -3.91
C GLU A 4 -9.85 6.85 -2.53
N MET A 5 -10.89 6.58 -1.75
CA MET A 5 -10.97 7.06 -0.37
C MET A 5 -9.89 6.42 0.50
N LEU A 6 -9.67 5.11 0.37
CA LEU A 6 -8.59 4.43 1.11
C LEU A 6 -7.23 5.05 0.81
N ILE A 7 -6.95 5.34 -0.46
CA ILE A 7 -5.69 5.96 -0.90
C ILE A 7 -5.55 7.37 -0.33
N GLU A 8 -6.60 8.19 -0.40
CA GLU A 8 -6.55 9.57 0.07
C GLU A 8 -6.45 9.65 1.60
N GLU A 9 -7.10 8.74 2.33
CA GLU A 9 -6.92 8.67 3.77
C GLU A 9 -5.51 8.21 4.14
N ILE A 10 -4.99 7.13 3.54
CA ILE A 10 -3.62 6.67 3.79
C ILE A 10 -2.60 7.74 3.44
N ARG A 11 -2.84 8.54 2.40
CA ARG A 11 -1.97 9.66 1.99
C ARG A 11 -1.72 10.64 3.13
N GLN A 12 -2.71 10.89 3.98
CA GLN A 12 -2.59 11.75 5.16
C GLN A 12 -1.69 11.16 6.25
N TYR A 13 -1.48 9.83 6.24
CA TYR A 13 -0.66 9.11 7.22
C TYR A 13 0.63 8.59 6.59
N GLN A 14 1.62 9.47 6.46
CA GLN A 14 2.96 9.12 5.98
C GLN A 14 3.57 7.94 6.74
N GLU A 15 3.27 7.80 8.02
CA GLU A 15 3.74 6.73 8.91
C GLU A 15 3.41 5.30 8.41
N LEU A 16 2.43 5.16 7.51
CA LEU A 16 2.04 3.87 6.92
C LEU A 16 2.92 3.44 5.73
N TYR A 17 3.55 4.39 5.04
CA TYR A 17 4.27 4.13 3.79
C TYR A 17 5.68 4.74 3.74
N ASP A 18 5.97 5.69 4.61
CA ASP A 18 7.26 6.33 4.77
C ASP A 18 8.09 5.60 5.83
N MET A 19 9.09 4.85 5.37
CA MET A 19 10.01 4.12 6.24
C MET A 19 11.01 5.03 6.96
N MET A 20 11.22 6.26 6.46
CA MET A 20 12.07 7.26 7.09
C MET A 20 11.36 8.00 8.23
N HIS A 21 10.05 7.81 8.37
CA HIS A 21 9.30 8.40 9.46
C HIS A 21 9.65 7.71 10.80
N LYS A 22 9.96 8.49 11.83
CA LYS A 22 10.31 7.97 13.18
C LYS A 22 9.27 7.01 13.76
N LYS A 23 8.00 7.18 13.40
CA LYS A 23 6.88 6.36 13.87
C LYS A 23 6.55 5.17 12.97
N TYR A 24 7.31 4.93 11.90
CA TYR A 24 7.11 3.76 11.05
C TYR A 24 7.35 2.45 11.82
N SER A 25 8.25 2.46 12.82
CA SER A 25 8.47 1.32 13.71
C SER A 25 7.35 1.11 14.74
N ASP A 26 6.49 2.10 14.96
CA ASP A 26 5.42 2.04 15.96
C ASP A 26 4.22 1.26 15.42
N ASN A 27 4.24 -0.06 15.63
CA ASN A 27 3.15 -0.94 15.24
C ASN A 27 1.81 -0.54 15.88
N ILE A 28 1.83 -0.09 17.14
CA ILE A 28 0.63 0.39 17.87
C ILE A 28 0.02 1.60 17.16
N HIS A 29 0.85 2.53 16.71
CA HIS A 29 0.39 3.74 16.03
C HIS A 29 -0.21 3.41 14.67
N LYS A 30 0.45 2.52 13.91
CA LYS A 30 -0.08 2.01 12.62
C LYS A 30 -1.41 1.27 12.80
N ASP A 31 -1.54 0.43 13.81
CA ASP A 31 -2.79 -0.29 14.10
C ASP A 31 -3.92 0.69 14.45
N ASN A 32 -3.64 1.76 15.20
CA ASN A 32 -4.64 2.79 15.48
C ASN A 32 -5.09 3.52 14.21
N ILE A 33 -4.17 3.80 13.28
CA ILE A 33 -4.53 4.38 11.98
C ILE A 33 -5.41 3.41 11.19
N TRP A 34 -5.03 2.13 11.10
CA TRP A 34 -5.84 1.12 10.41
C TRP A 34 -7.24 0.96 11.02
N ARG A 35 -7.37 1.05 12.35
CA ARG A 35 -8.66 1.07 13.05
C ARG A 35 -9.46 2.35 12.79
N LYS A 36 -8.80 3.47 12.53
CA LYS A 36 -9.51 4.68 12.14
C LYS A 36 -10.04 4.56 10.71
N LEU A 37 -9.19 4.08 9.80
CA LEU A 37 -9.56 3.83 8.41
C LEU A 37 -10.68 2.81 8.27
N ASP A 38 -10.69 1.75 9.10
CA ASP A 38 -11.75 0.75 9.06
C ASP A 38 -13.12 1.33 9.47
N SER A 39 -13.12 2.21 10.47
CA SER A 39 -14.31 2.92 10.94
C SER A 39 -14.83 3.90 9.87
N GLU A 40 -13.93 4.68 9.26
CA GLU A 40 -14.27 5.66 8.23
C GLU A 40 -14.78 5.01 6.95
N LEU A 41 -14.14 3.93 6.50
CA LEU A 41 -14.54 3.20 5.28
C LEU A 41 -15.68 2.22 5.52
N LYS A 42 -16.17 2.08 6.77
CA LYS A 42 -17.18 1.09 7.19
C LYS A 42 -16.80 -0.33 6.78
N THR A 43 -15.53 -0.68 6.94
CA THR A 43 -15.00 -2.00 6.61
C THR A 43 -14.24 -2.60 7.80
N THR A 44 -13.50 -3.69 7.61
CA THR A 44 -12.63 -4.27 8.64
C THR A 44 -11.17 -3.90 8.36
N GLY A 45 -10.41 -3.57 9.41
CA GLY A 45 -8.97 -3.25 9.31
C GLY A 45 -8.15 -4.25 8.46
N PRO A 46 -8.35 -5.58 8.59
CA PRO A 46 -7.71 -6.57 7.74
C PRO A 46 -8.03 -6.39 6.25
N THR A 47 -9.27 -6.03 5.91
CA THR A 47 -9.68 -5.77 4.52
C THR A 47 -8.99 -4.53 3.98
N CYS A 48 -8.90 -3.45 4.77
CA CYS A 48 -8.21 -2.20 4.37
C CYS A 48 -6.74 -2.47 4.07
N LYS A 49 -6.08 -3.19 4.99
CA LYS A 49 -4.67 -3.55 4.87
C LYS A 49 -4.42 -4.41 3.63
N ASN A 50 -5.20 -5.48 3.44
CA ASN A 50 -5.09 -6.35 2.26
C ASN A 50 -5.35 -5.58 0.97
N ARG A 51 -6.31 -4.65 0.97
CA ARG A 51 -6.59 -3.82 -0.19
C ARG A 51 -5.44 -2.89 -0.53
N TRP A 52 -4.87 -2.22 0.48
CA TRP A 52 -3.68 -1.39 0.32
C TRP A 52 -2.48 -2.18 -0.22
N ILE A 53 -2.23 -3.38 0.30
CA ILE A 53 -1.17 -4.26 -0.20
C ILE A 53 -1.39 -4.60 -1.68
N SER A 54 -2.62 -4.96 -2.06
CA SER A 54 -2.98 -5.26 -3.46
C SER A 54 -2.82 -4.06 -4.39
N LEU A 55 -3.16 -2.85 -3.92
CA LEU A 55 -2.97 -1.60 -4.63
C LEU A 55 -1.47 -1.31 -4.83
N HIS A 56 -0.66 -1.51 -3.78
CA HIS A 56 0.78 -1.31 -3.81
C HIS A 56 1.48 -2.29 -4.77
N ASP A 57 1.04 -3.55 -4.84
CA ASP A 57 1.54 -4.54 -5.80
C ASP A 57 1.17 -4.18 -7.24
N GLN A 58 -0.07 -3.74 -7.49
CA GLN A 58 -0.51 -3.26 -8.80
C GLN A 58 0.30 -2.04 -9.26
N LEU A 59 0.55 -1.09 -8.36
CA LEU A 59 1.39 0.08 -8.65
C LEU A 59 2.82 -0.33 -8.99
N ARG A 60 3.42 -1.24 -8.21
CA ARG A 60 4.78 -1.75 -8.47
C ARG A 60 4.86 -2.39 -9.86
N LYS A 61 3.89 -3.23 -10.22
CA LYS A 61 3.80 -3.84 -11.55
C LYS A 61 3.66 -2.79 -12.65
N ALA A 62 2.81 -1.78 -12.45
CA ALA A 62 2.64 -0.68 -13.40
C ALA A 62 3.96 0.09 -13.63
N ILE A 63 4.67 0.44 -12.54
CA ILE A 63 5.97 1.11 -12.60
C ILE A 63 7.02 0.24 -13.30
N THR A 64 7.16 -1.04 -12.92
CA THR A 64 8.13 -1.96 -13.52
C THR A 64 7.88 -2.14 -15.02
N ILE A 65 6.61 -2.27 -15.43
CA ILE A 65 6.23 -2.36 -16.85
C ILE A 65 6.61 -1.07 -17.58
N ASN A 66 6.36 0.11 -16.98
CA ASN A 66 6.72 1.39 -17.57
C ASN A 66 8.25 1.56 -17.72
N ILE A 67 9.03 1.15 -16.71
CA ILE A 67 10.51 1.23 -16.73
C ILE A 67 11.09 0.27 -17.78
N THR A 68 10.67 -1.00 -17.77
CA THR A 68 11.23 -2.04 -18.65
C THR A 68 10.84 -1.88 -20.12
N LYS A 69 9.79 -1.12 -20.43
CA LYS A 69 9.31 -0.90 -21.80
C LYS A 69 9.70 0.46 -22.40
N SER A 70 10.83 1.04 -21.97
CA SER A 70 11.46 2.19 -22.65
C SER A 70 11.97 1.88 -24.08
N GLY A 71 11.48 0.82 -24.72
CA GLY A 71 11.66 0.54 -26.14
C GLY A 71 10.58 1.23 -26.96
N LYS A 72 10.99 1.99 -27.99
CA LYS A 72 10.22 2.93 -28.84
C LYS A 72 8.96 2.41 -29.56
N ALA A 73 8.40 1.26 -29.20
CA ALA A 73 7.30 0.59 -29.93
C ALA A 73 6.16 0.09 -29.03
N ALA A 74 6.02 0.60 -27.80
CA ALA A 74 4.90 0.22 -26.93
C ALA A 74 3.77 1.25 -27.03
N GLU A 75 2.63 0.85 -27.56
CA GLU A 75 1.37 1.59 -27.42
C GLU A 75 1.14 1.97 -25.95
N PRO A 76 0.59 3.15 -25.65
CA PRO A 76 0.38 3.59 -24.27
C PRO A 76 -0.59 2.63 -23.59
N LYS A 77 -0.06 1.66 -22.84
CA LYS A 77 -0.90 0.83 -21.98
C LYS A 77 -1.58 1.76 -20.98
N LYS A 78 -2.90 1.60 -20.85
CA LYS A 78 -3.75 2.31 -19.91
C LYS A 78 -3.00 2.53 -18.60
N LYS A 79 -2.69 3.79 -18.30
CA LYS A 79 -2.24 4.22 -16.96
C LYS A 79 -3.21 3.63 -15.96
N TRP A 80 -2.68 3.03 -14.89
CA TRP A 80 -3.55 2.45 -13.90
C TRP A 80 -4.37 3.57 -13.25
N LYS A 81 -5.68 3.36 -13.06
CA LYS A 81 -6.59 4.43 -12.64
C LYS A 81 -6.21 5.11 -11.31
N TYR A 82 -5.48 4.40 -10.45
CA TYR A 82 -5.01 4.89 -9.16
C TYR A 82 -3.52 5.25 -9.15
N GLU A 83 -2.85 5.21 -10.30
CA GLU A 83 -1.42 5.52 -10.43
C GLU A 83 -1.13 6.96 -10.00
N GLU A 84 -1.96 7.91 -10.42
CA GLU A 84 -1.82 9.32 -10.03
C GLU A 84 -2.12 9.51 -8.54
N SER A 85 -3.21 8.92 -8.04
CA SER A 85 -3.59 9.01 -6.63
C SER A 85 -2.55 8.37 -5.71
N MET A 86 -1.89 7.28 -6.11
CA MET A 86 -0.84 6.62 -5.33
C MET A 86 0.57 7.08 -5.68
N SER A 87 0.70 8.08 -6.56
CA SER A 87 2.01 8.57 -7.01
C SER A 87 2.87 9.10 -5.86
N PHE A 88 2.25 9.55 -4.77
CA PHE A 88 2.95 9.99 -3.56
C PHE A 88 3.76 8.88 -2.88
N VAL A 89 3.39 7.61 -3.06
CA VAL A 89 4.13 6.47 -2.48
C VAL A 89 5.36 6.11 -3.32
N ILE A 90 5.33 6.39 -4.64
CA ILE A 90 6.40 6.08 -5.61
C ILE A 90 7.82 6.43 -5.13
N PRO A 91 8.10 7.64 -4.61
CA PRO A 91 9.45 7.95 -4.10
C PRO A 91 9.88 7.03 -2.94
N PHE A 92 8.95 6.58 -2.10
CA PHE A 92 9.21 5.69 -0.97
C PHE A 92 9.38 4.21 -1.39
N PHE A 93 8.92 3.82 -2.59
CA PHE A 93 9.18 2.47 -3.13
C PHE A 93 10.66 2.21 -3.45
N LYS A 94 11.42 3.24 -3.87
CA LYS A 94 12.81 3.08 -4.31
C LYS A 94 13.75 2.61 -3.20
N GLU A 95 13.40 2.86 -1.93
CA GLU A 95 14.15 2.34 -0.78
C GLU A 95 13.86 0.86 -0.50
N ARG A 96 12.81 0.28 -1.11
CA ARG A 96 12.30 -1.07 -0.83
C ARG A 96 12.73 -2.14 -1.84
N GLU A 97 13.92 -2.04 -2.43
CA GLU A 97 14.51 -3.19 -3.14
C GLU A 97 15.09 -4.26 -2.20
N THR A 98 15.11 -4.05 -0.87
CA THR A 98 15.81 -4.97 0.05
C THR A 98 14.98 -5.69 1.12
N HIS A 99 13.67 -5.47 1.28
CA HIS A 99 12.92 -6.19 2.33
C HIS A 99 11.63 -6.83 1.80
N ALA A 100 11.80 -7.84 0.94
CA ALA A 100 10.83 -8.92 0.81
C ALA A 100 11.06 -9.91 1.95
N ASN A 101 10.27 -9.81 3.01
CA ASN A 101 9.93 -10.91 3.93
C ASN A 101 8.92 -10.37 4.95
N ILE A 102 7.64 -10.37 4.59
CA ILE A 102 6.57 -10.43 5.59
C ILE A 102 6.10 -11.88 5.55
N ALA A 103 6.75 -12.71 6.36
CA ALA A 103 6.12 -13.94 6.81
C ALA A 103 4.98 -13.51 7.73
N GLU A 104 3.74 -13.75 7.30
CA GLU A 104 2.62 -13.84 8.23
C GLU A 104 2.69 -15.23 8.88
N PRO A 105 2.87 -15.36 10.20
CA PRO A 105 2.46 -16.55 10.89
C PRO A 105 0.94 -16.47 11.14
N ASP A 106 0.33 -17.57 10.72
CA ASP A 106 -1.07 -17.93 10.65
C ASP A 106 -1.86 -17.72 11.95
N SER A 107 -3.16 -17.60 11.75
CA SER A 107 -4.24 -17.52 12.74
C SER A 107 -4.32 -18.74 13.67
N LEU A 108 -5.04 -18.50 14.78
CA LEU A 108 -5.85 -19.44 15.57
C LEU A 108 -5.13 -20.54 16.37
N SER A 109 -5.23 -20.43 17.70
CA SER A 109 -5.48 -21.58 18.57
C SER A 109 -6.67 -21.24 19.48
N ASP A 110 -7.81 -21.80 19.07
CA ASP A 110 -8.93 -22.19 19.92
C ASP A 110 -8.41 -23.10 21.05
N GLU A 111 -8.84 -22.87 22.30
CA GLU A 111 -9.26 -23.88 23.28
C GLU A 111 -9.32 -23.28 24.70
N LEU A 112 -10.55 -23.21 25.25
CA LEU A 112 -10.90 -23.73 26.58
C LEU A 112 -12.42 -23.90 26.71
#